data_AF-A0A8D0ACM8-F1
#
_entry.id   AF-A0A8D0ACM8-F1
#
_cell.length_a   1.000
_cell.length_b   1.000
_cell.length_c   1.000
_cell.angle_alpha   90.00
_cell.angle_beta   90.00
_cell.angle_gamma   90.00
#
_symmetry.space_group_name_H-M   'P 1'
#
loop_
_entity.id
_entity.type
_entity.pdbx_description
1 polymer ?
#
loop_
_entity_poly.entity_id
_entity_poly.type
_entity_poly.pdbx_seq_one_letter_code
_entity_poly.pdbx_strand_id
1 'polypeptide(L)'
;STGHRDSGSGMGMEAACWLAPGVLRRLIELPSPPLSRHQLKRLEEHRYSSAGRSLLEPLMQRYWEWLVGRVPSWIAPNLITIIGLATNVFTTLVLIYYCPTATEQAPLWAYLLCAVGLFIYQSLDAIDGKQARRTNSSSPLGELFDHGCDSLSTVFVVLGTSIAVQMGTNPDWMFFCCFAGMFMFYCAHWQTYVSGTLRFGIIDVTEVQLFIIIMYLLAAVGGSALWQSMIPILNIQMKMIPAICTFLGAIFSCTNYFRVIFTGGIWTRLHQQHYQIPFYVGFQLKRCFRGLLFK
;
A
#
# COMPACT_ATOMS: atom_id res chain seq x y z
N SER A 1 -63.33 -35.35 -12.02
CA SER A 1 -62.62 -34.97 -13.25
C SER A 1 -61.39 -34.15 -12.87
N THR A 2 -60.21 -34.78 -12.87
CA THR A 2 -59.17 -34.66 -13.93
C THR A 2 -58.58 -33.24 -13.97
N GLY A 3 -57.29 -32.95 -13.80
CA GLY A 3 -56.07 -33.74 -13.83
C GLY A 3 -54.95 -32.87 -14.44
N HIS A 4 -53.86 -32.66 -13.71
CA HIS A 4 -52.45 -32.66 -14.15
C HIS A 4 -52.01 -32.04 -15.51
N ARG A 5 -51.09 -31.06 -15.51
CA ARG A 5 -49.62 -31.23 -15.82
C ARG A 5 -48.84 -29.93 -16.04
N ASP A 6 -47.59 -30.01 -15.60
CA ASP A 6 -46.45 -29.08 -15.72
C ASP A 6 -45.93 -28.82 -17.15
N SER A 7 -45.23 -27.70 -17.31
CA SER A 7 -43.89 -27.54 -17.93
C SER A 7 -43.52 -26.04 -17.90
N GLY A 8 -42.36 -25.55 -17.47
CA GLY A 8 -41.02 -26.15 -17.38
C GLY A 8 -40.16 -25.69 -18.57
N SER A 9 -39.45 -24.56 -18.43
CA SER A 9 -38.20 -24.14 -19.13
C SER A 9 -38.17 -22.60 -19.27
N GLY A 10 -37.06 -21.88 -19.09
CA GLY A 10 -35.71 -22.24 -18.72
C GLY A 10 -35.01 -20.97 -18.23
N MET A 11 -34.29 -21.11 -17.12
CA MET A 11 -33.43 -20.10 -16.52
C MET A 11 -32.18 -20.01 -17.39
N GLY A 12 -32.17 -19.06 -18.34
CA GLY A 12 -31.13 -18.90 -19.34
C GLY A 12 -30.39 -17.58 -19.22
N MET A 13 -29.31 -17.58 -18.44
CA MET A 13 -28.03 -16.96 -18.79
C MET A 13 -27.96 -15.43 -18.95
N GLU A 14 -28.04 -14.68 -17.84
CA GLU A 14 -27.52 -13.29 -17.74
C GLU A 14 -25.97 -13.25 -17.66
N ALA A 15 -25.27 -13.86 -18.62
CA ALA A 15 -23.81 -13.92 -18.62
C ALA A 15 -23.12 -12.99 -19.64
N ALA A 16 -23.85 -12.08 -20.31
CA ALA A 16 -23.32 -11.41 -21.51
C ALA A 16 -23.41 -9.87 -21.50
N CYS A 17 -23.12 -9.18 -20.38
CA CYS A 17 -23.08 -7.70 -20.37
C CYS A 17 -21.88 -7.09 -19.64
N TRP A 18 -20.73 -7.77 -19.60
CA TRP A 18 -19.49 -7.19 -19.06
C TRP A 18 -18.55 -6.59 -20.13
N LEU A 19 -18.88 -6.74 -21.42
CA LEU A 19 -18.06 -6.26 -22.54
C LEU A 19 -18.69 -5.09 -23.31
N ALA A 20 -19.60 -4.33 -22.68
CA ALA A 20 -20.16 -3.13 -23.30
C ALA A 20 -19.14 -1.98 -23.29
N PRO A 21 -18.83 -1.33 -24.44
CA PRO A 21 -17.89 -0.21 -24.52
C PRO A 21 -18.19 0.95 -23.56
N GLY A 22 -19.45 1.10 -23.15
CA GLY A 22 -19.89 2.14 -22.21
C GLY A 22 -19.44 1.96 -20.77
N VAL A 23 -19.19 0.72 -20.31
CA VAL A 23 -18.68 0.45 -18.95
C VAL A 23 -17.21 0.81 -18.86
N LEU A 24 -16.42 0.46 -19.89
CA LEU A 24 -15.02 0.85 -20.01
C LEU A 24 -14.88 2.38 -20.07
N ARG A 25 -15.77 3.06 -20.80
CA ARG A 25 -15.79 4.53 -20.90
C ARG A 25 -16.09 5.21 -19.56
N ARG A 26 -17.00 4.65 -18.75
CA ARG A 26 -17.28 5.13 -17.37
C ARG A 26 -16.15 4.84 -16.38
N LEU A 27 -15.32 3.83 -16.62
CA LEU A 27 -14.12 3.55 -15.82
C LEU A 27 -12.95 4.49 -16.19
N ILE A 28 -12.94 5.04 -17.40
CA ILE A 28 -11.91 5.95 -17.92
C ILE A 28 -12.23 7.43 -17.61
N GLU A 29 -13.50 7.79 -17.43
CA GLU A 29 -13.88 9.11 -16.90
C GLU A 29 -13.40 9.23 -15.45
N LEU A 30 -12.24 9.89 -15.26
CA LEU A 30 -11.70 10.22 -13.95
C LEU A 30 -12.82 10.87 -13.09
N PRO A 31 -13.18 10.30 -11.93
CA PRO A 31 -14.28 10.79 -11.09
C PRO A 31 -14.12 12.21 -10.55
N SER A 32 -12.94 12.81 -10.75
CA SER A 32 -12.55 14.11 -10.24
C SER A 32 -12.16 15.04 -11.39
N PRO A 33 -12.64 16.30 -11.39
CA PRO A 33 -12.15 17.30 -12.32
C PRO A 33 -10.63 17.46 -12.17
N PRO A 34 -9.91 17.79 -13.26
CA PRO A 34 -8.49 18.11 -13.19
C PRO A 34 -8.22 19.22 -12.15
N LEU A 35 -7.02 19.22 -11.56
CA LEU A 35 -6.62 20.16 -10.51
C LEU A 35 -6.93 21.61 -10.94
N SER A 36 -7.61 22.36 -10.07
CA SER A 36 -7.87 23.78 -10.31
C SER A 36 -6.56 24.55 -10.41
N ARG A 37 -6.57 25.69 -11.12
CA ARG A 37 -5.38 26.58 -11.23
C ARG A 37 -4.82 26.98 -9.87
N HIS A 38 -5.67 27.15 -8.87
CA HIS A 38 -5.27 27.44 -7.49
C HIS A 38 -4.60 26.24 -6.80
N GLN A 39 -4.98 25.00 -7.12
CA GLN A 39 -4.27 23.80 -6.63
C GLN A 39 -2.94 23.60 -7.33
N LEU A 40 -2.87 23.84 -8.65
CA LEU A 40 -1.63 23.77 -9.43
C LEU A 40 -0.58 24.78 -8.93
N LYS A 41 -0.98 26.03 -8.70
CA LYS A 41 -0.07 27.06 -8.15
C LYS A 41 0.48 26.66 -6.78
N ARG A 42 -0.37 26.10 -5.92
CA ARG A 42 0.05 25.61 -4.59
C ARG A 42 0.97 24.39 -4.68
N LEU A 43 0.75 23.52 -5.66
CA LEU A 43 1.64 22.40 -5.94
C LEU A 43 3.01 22.92 -6.38
N GLU A 44 3.08 23.94 -7.23
CA GLU A 44 4.34 24.54 -7.69
C GLU A 44 5.16 25.18 -6.54
N GLU A 45 4.48 25.76 -5.56
CA GLU A 45 5.10 26.40 -4.38
C GLU A 45 5.56 25.39 -3.30
N HIS A 46 5.21 24.10 -3.44
CA HIS A 46 5.56 23.07 -2.47
C HIS A 46 7.06 22.74 -2.50
N ARG A 47 7.63 22.49 -1.31
CA ARG A 47 9.03 22.09 -1.13
C ARG A 47 9.09 20.86 -0.23
N TYR A 48 9.68 19.79 -0.76
CA TYR A 48 9.93 18.57 0.01
C TYR A 48 10.75 18.88 1.26
N SER A 49 10.28 18.39 2.41
CA SER A 49 10.98 18.47 3.69
C SER A 49 10.73 17.17 4.45
N SER A 50 11.81 16.50 4.85
CA SER A 50 11.75 15.33 5.72
C SER A 50 12.75 15.43 6.87
N ALA A 51 12.39 14.83 8.00
CA ALA A 51 13.18 14.84 9.23
C ALA A 51 13.09 13.49 9.95
N GLY A 52 14.11 13.16 10.73
CA GLY A 52 14.22 11.82 11.33
C GLY A 52 14.98 10.85 10.44
N ARG A 53 15.34 9.71 11.02
CA ARG A 53 16.07 8.63 10.35
C ARG A 53 15.56 7.31 10.90
N SER A 54 15.16 6.42 10.01
CA SER A 54 14.78 5.06 10.39
C SER A 54 16.02 4.19 10.67
N LEU A 55 15.85 3.07 11.37
CA LEU A 55 16.94 2.26 11.92
C LEU A 55 17.85 1.65 10.85
N LEU A 56 17.26 1.05 9.83
CA LEU A 56 17.95 0.31 8.76
C LEU A 56 18.22 1.19 7.54
N GLU A 57 17.57 2.34 7.44
CA GLU A 57 17.76 3.27 6.34
C GLU A 57 19.23 3.64 6.11
N PRO A 58 20.07 4.01 7.10
CA PRO A 58 21.47 4.33 6.84
C PRO A 58 22.27 3.22 6.16
N LEU A 59 21.93 1.95 6.43
CA LEU A 59 22.52 0.80 5.75
C LEU A 59 22.02 0.70 4.31
N MET A 60 20.71 0.82 4.12
CA MET A 60 20.06 0.76 2.81
C MET A 60 20.44 1.94 1.90
N GLN A 61 20.72 3.12 2.46
CA GLN A 61 21.16 4.30 1.71
C GLN A 61 22.40 4.01 0.87
N ARG A 62 23.38 3.26 1.39
CA ARG A 62 24.57 2.87 0.62
C ARG A 62 24.22 2.02 -0.60
N TYR A 63 23.28 1.09 -0.42
CA TYR A 63 22.79 0.26 -1.51
C TYR A 63 21.99 1.09 -2.52
N TRP A 64 21.11 1.99 -2.08
CA TRP A 64 20.31 2.84 -2.96
C TRP A 64 21.14 3.89 -3.71
N GLU A 65 22.17 4.45 -3.09
CA GLU A 65 23.13 5.36 -3.74
C GLU A 65 23.93 4.64 -4.83
N TRP A 66 24.36 3.40 -4.56
CA TRP A 66 24.96 2.56 -5.58
C TRP A 66 23.98 2.25 -6.71
N LEU A 67 22.74 1.88 -6.37
CA LEU A 67 21.72 1.46 -7.33
C LEU A 67 21.29 2.60 -8.25
N VAL A 68 21.01 3.79 -7.70
CA VAL A 68 20.67 4.97 -8.52
C VAL A 68 21.82 5.32 -9.47
N GLY A 69 23.08 5.11 -9.07
CA GLY A 69 24.25 5.28 -9.93
C GLY A 69 24.26 4.37 -11.16
N ARG A 70 23.59 3.21 -11.09
CA ARG A 70 23.44 2.25 -12.20
C ARG A 70 22.27 2.57 -13.12
N VAL A 71 21.33 3.40 -12.69
CA VAL A 71 20.21 3.85 -13.52
C VAL A 71 20.71 4.86 -14.56
N PRO A 72 20.46 4.63 -15.87
CA PRO A 72 20.77 5.61 -16.90
C PRO A 72 20.04 6.94 -16.70
N SER A 73 20.68 8.06 -17.04
CA SER A 73 20.10 9.41 -16.84
C SER A 73 18.87 9.71 -17.69
N TRP A 74 18.63 8.96 -18.76
CA TRP A 74 17.45 9.11 -19.62
C TRP A 74 16.19 8.44 -19.05
N ILE A 75 16.33 7.61 -18.01
CA ILE A 75 15.18 7.03 -17.31
C ILE A 75 14.55 8.09 -16.42
N ALA A 76 13.29 8.40 -16.70
CA ALA A 76 12.50 9.33 -15.91
C ALA A 76 12.19 8.75 -14.51
N PRO A 77 12.23 9.55 -13.43
CA PRO A 77 11.88 9.11 -12.08
C PRO A 77 10.51 8.44 -11.99
N ASN A 78 9.47 9.07 -12.55
CA ASN A 78 8.11 8.51 -12.51
C ASN A 78 7.98 7.15 -13.22
N LEU A 79 8.87 6.84 -14.17
CA LEU A 79 8.90 5.52 -14.79
C LEU A 79 9.42 4.47 -13.81
N ILE A 80 10.41 4.82 -12.98
CA ILE A 80 10.94 3.96 -11.92
C ILE A 80 9.81 3.64 -10.93
N THR A 81 9.08 4.66 -10.48
CA THR A 81 7.89 4.53 -9.61
C THR A 81 6.86 3.56 -10.20
N ILE A 82 6.49 3.74 -11.48
CA ILE A 82 5.51 2.88 -12.16
C ILE A 82 5.99 1.43 -12.26
N ILE A 83 7.27 1.21 -12.59
CA ILE A 83 7.84 -0.15 -12.68
C ILE A 83 7.83 -0.81 -11.30
N GLY A 84 8.19 -0.08 -10.25
CA GLY A 84 8.11 -0.57 -8.87
C GLY A 84 6.70 -0.98 -8.51
N LEU A 85 5.72 -0.08 -8.69
CA LEU A 85 4.31 -0.34 -8.43
C LEU A 85 3.81 -1.56 -9.21
N ALA A 86 4.07 -1.61 -10.53
CA ALA A 86 3.64 -2.71 -11.39
C ALA A 86 4.23 -4.05 -10.93
N THR A 87 5.48 -4.06 -10.47
CA THR A 87 6.14 -5.25 -9.92
C THR A 87 5.42 -5.73 -8.66
N ASN A 88 5.16 -4.84 -7.70
CA ASN A 88 4.46 -5.22 -6.46
C ASN A 88 3.03 -5.70 -6.73
N VAL A 89 2.29 -5.00 -7.60
CA VAL A 89 0.92 -5.38 -8.00
C VAL A 89 0.93 -6.75 -8.66
N PHE A 90 1.78 -6.97 -9.66
CA PHE A 90 1.86 -8.24 -10.39
C PHE A 90 2.15 -9.41 -9.46
N THR A 91 3.18 -9.29 -8.62
CA THR A 91 3.58 -10.37 -7.71
C THR A 91 2.49 -10.67 -6.68
N THR A 92 1.82 -9.64 -6.16
CA THR A 92 0.67 -9.83 -5.25
C THR A 92 -0.54 -10.44 -5.95
N LEU A 93 -0.85 -10.06 -7.19
CA LEU A 93 -1.94 -10.65 -7.97
C LEU A 93 -1.73 -12.15 -8.23
N VAL A 94 -0.50 -12.57 -8.48
CA VAL A 94 -0.14 -14.00 -8.57
C VAL A 94 -0.48 -14.71 -7.26
N LEU A 95 -0.16 -14.09 -6.11
CA LEU A 95 -0.47 -14.67 -4.81
C LEU A 95 -1.98 -14.74 -4.55
N ILE A 96 -2.73 -13.70 -4.91
CA ILE A 96 -4.20 -13.67 -4.83
C ILE A 96 -4.84 -14.75 -5.72
N TYR A 97 -4.29 -14.98 -6.91
CA TYR A 97 -4.79 -16.02 -7.82
C TYR A 97 -4.72 -17.42 -7.20
N TYR A 98 -3.65 -17.73 -6.46
CA TYR A 98 -3.51 -19.01 -5.78
C TYR A 98 -4.30 -19.10 -4.47
N CYS A 99 -4.48 -17.97 -3.77
CA CYS A 99 -5.08 -17.92 -2.43
C CYS A 99 -6.18 -16.84 -2.35
N PRO A 100 -7.31 -17.01 -3.06
CA PRO A 100 -8.34 -15.97 -3.16
C PRO A 100 -9.04 -15.70 -1.83
N THR A 101 -9.14 -16.68 -0.93
CA THR A 101 -9.77 -16.52 0.39
C THR A 101 -8.76 -16.28 1.51
N ALA A 102 -7.46 -16.20 1.19
CA ALA A 102 -6.38 -16.10 2.17
C ALA A 102 -6.39 -17.26 3.21
N THR A 103 -6.98 -18.41 2.86
CA THR A 103 -6.97 -19.64 3.69
C THR A 103 -6.12 -20.74 3.07
N GLU A 104 -5.87 -20.64 1.76
CA GLU A 104 -5.16 -21.61 0.96
C GLU A 104 -3.64 -21.48 1.13
N GLN A 105 -2.90 -22.50 0.71
CA GLN A 105 -1.45 -22.44 0.60
C GLN A 105 -1.03 -22.22 -0.86
N ALA A 106 -0.26 -21.16 -1.10
CA ALA A 106 0.32 -20.90 -2.41
C ALA A 106 1.54 -21.79 -2.66
N PRO A 107 1.94 -22.03 -3.92
CA PRO A 107 3.20 -22.69 -4.21
C PRO A 107 4.38 -21.85 -3.73
N LEU A 108 5.47 -22.52 -3.31
CA LEU A 108 6.68 -21.89 -2.75
C LEU A 108 7.21 -20.73 -3.58
N TRP A 109 7.25 -20.91 -4.90
CA TRP A 109 7.79 -19.90 -5.82
C TRP A 109 6.96 -18.60 -5.82
N ALA A 110 5.65 -18.66 -5.51
CA ALA A 110 4.81 -17.47 -5.46
C ALA A 110 5.17 -16.61 -4.24
N TYR A 111 5.46 -17.23 -3.09
CA TYR A 111 5.96 -16.52 -1.91
C TYR A 111 7.35 -15.89 -2.17
N LEU A 112 8.26 -16.63 -2.81
CA LEU A 112 9.57 -16.09 -3.20
C LEU A 112 9.43 -14.94 -4.20
N LEU A 113 8.51 -15.04 -5.16
CA LEU A 113 8.22 -13.99 -6.12
C LEU A 113 7.73 -12.72 -5.41
N CYS A 114 6.86 -12.82 -4.41
CA CYS A 114 6.46 -11.68 -3.58
C CYS A 114 7.60 -11.10 -2.74
N ALA A 115 8.47 -11.95 -2.16
CA ALA A 115 9.63 -11.48 -1.40
C ALA A 115 10.58 -10.65 -2.29
N VAL A 116 10.93 -11.16 -3.46
CA VAL A 116 11.80 -10.48 -4.43
C VAL A 116 11.09 -9.25 -5.01
N GLY A 117 9.81 -9.39 -5.36
CA GLY A 117 9.01 -8.29 -5.92
C GLY A 117 8.88 -7.11 -4.98
N LEU A 118 8.63 -7.36 -3.69
CA LEU A 118 8.57 -6.33 -2.67
C LEU A 118 9.93 -5.67 -2.42
N PHE A 119 11.03 -6.43 -2.44
CA PHE A 119 12.38 -5.88 -2.36
C PHE A 119 12.72 -4.99 -3.56
N ILE A 120 12.33 -5.41 -4.77
CA ILE A 120 12.48 -4.60 -5.98
C ILE A 120 11.65 -3.32 -5.85
N TYR A 121 10.37 -3.41 -5.47
CA TYR A 121 9.53 -2.24 -5.25
C TYR A 121 10.16 -1.26 -4.26
N GLN A 122 10.54 -1.71 -3.06
CA GLN A 122 11.24 -0.89 -2.07
C GLN A 122 12.50 -0.23 -2.64
N SER A 123 13.27 -0.98 -3.43
CA SER A 123 14.51 -0.46 -4.03
C SER A 123 14.24 0.62 -5.07
N LEU A 124 13.21 0.45 -5.89
CA LEU A 124 12.83 1.38 -6.95
C LEU A 124 12.18 2.65 -6.39
N ASP A 125 11.30 2.48 -5.40
CA ASP A 125 10.70 3.54 -4.59
C ASP A 125 11.78 4.44 -3.96
N ALA A 126 12.76 3.85 -3.25
CA ALA A 126 13.79 4.64 -2.59
C ALA A 126 14.74 5.42 -3.53
N ILE A 127 14.87 5.00 -4.81
CA ILE A 127 15.78 5.63 -5.77
C ILE A 127 15.10 6.62 -6.71
N ASP A 128 13.78 6.66 -6.82
CA ASP A 128 13.12 7.52 -7.81
C ASP A 128 13.35 9.03 -7.50
N GLY A 129 13.22 9.45 -6.25
CA GLY A 129 13.49 10.81 -5.80
C GLY A 129 14.99 11.11 -5.84
N LYS A 130 15.85 10.09 -5.65
CA LYS A 130 17.30 10.24 -5.84
C LYS A 130 17.64 10.47 -7.30
N GLN A 131 17.00 9.74 -8.19
CA GLN A 131 17.13 9.93 -9.63
C GLN A 131 16.63 11.33 -10.02
N ALA A 132 15.48 11.76 -9.51
CA ALA A 132 14.94 13.09 -9.78
C ALA A 132 15.90 14.22 -9.39
N ARG A 133 16.59 14.08 -8.24
CA ARG A 133 17.64 15.00 -7.82
C ARG A 133 18.86 14.93 -8.74
N ARG A 134 19.29 13.72 -9.12
CA ARG A 134 20.44 13.49 -10.01
C ARG A 134 20.23 14.07 -11.41
N THR A 135 19.01 14.00 -11.94
CA THR A 135 18.63 14.48 -13.28
C THR A 135 18.11 15.92 -13.28
N ASN A 136 18.13 16.62 -12.14
CA ASN A 136 17.54 17.96 -11.96
C ASN A 136 16.07 18.05 -12.41
N SER A 137 15.31 16.97 -12.21
CA SER A 137 13.90 16.85 -12.60
C SER A 137 12.98 16.67 -11.38
N SER A 138 13.43 17.02 -10.17
CA SER A 138 12.60 17.05 -8.97
C SER A 138 11.46 18.05 -9.13
N SER A 139 10.23 17.59 -8.90
CA SER A 139 9.04 18.44 -8.92
C SER A 139 8.03 17.99 -7.87
N PRO A 140 7.23 18.91 -7.32
CA PRO A 140 6.17 18.55 -6.38
C PRO A 140 5.10 17.65 -6.98
N LEU A 141 4.86 17.72 -8.29
CA LEU A 141 3.97 16.81 -8.99
C LEU A 141 4.53 15.38 -9.03
N GLY A 142 5.84 15.23 -9.22
CA GLY A 142 6.51 13.93 -9.15
C GLY A 142 6.43 13.31 -7.76
N GLU A 143 6.63 14.10 -6.71
CA GLU A 143 6.47 13.67 -5.32
C GLU A 143 5.02 13.24 -5.00
N LEU A 144 4.04 14.02 -5.47
CA LEU A 144 2.63 13.64 -5.31
C LEU A 144 2.31 12.32 -6.04
N PHE A 145 2.88 12.14 -7.23
CA PHE A 145 2.69 10.93 -8.04
C PHE A 145 3.28 9.71 -7.34
N ASP A 146 4.47 9.84 -6.77
CA ASP A 146 5.16 8.82 -5.98
C ASP A 146 4.32 8.38 -4.76
N HIS A 147 3.94 9.32 -3.89
CA HIS A 147 3.08 9.02 -2.73
C HIS A 147 1.70 8.46 -3.10
N GLY A 148 1.17 8.83 -4.27
CA GLY A 148 -0.03 8.22 -4.84
C GLY A 148 0.17 6.75 -5.19
N CYS A 149 1.31 6.41 -5.78
CA CYS A 149 1.71 5.03 -6.06
C CYS A 149 1.95 4.24 -4.77
N ASP A 150 2.59 4.82 -3.77
CA ASP A 150 2.78 4.20 -2.45
C ASP A 150 1.48 3.86 -1.74
N SER A 151 0.49 4.76 -1.83
CA SER A 151 -0.84 4.54 -1.29
C SER A 151 -1.48 3.29 -1.89
N LEU A 152 -1.35 3.12 -3.21
CA LEU A 152 -1.89 1.96 -3.92
C LEU A 152 -1.08 0.70 -3.61
N SER A 153 0.24 0.79 -3.64
CA SER A 153 1.15 -0.30 -3.33
C SER A 153 0.91 -0.87 -1.94
N THR A 154 0.68 0.01 -0.95
CA THR A 154 0.38 -0.37 0.44
C THR A 154 -0.82 -1.32 0.54
N VAL A 155 -1.87 -1.12 -0.27
CA VAL A 155 -3.03 -2.03 -0.32
C VAL A 155 -2.59 -3.45 -0.68
N PHE A 156 -1.78 -3.59 -1.72
CA PHE A 156 -1.28 -4.88 -2.20
C PHE A 156 -0.29 -5.50 -1.21
N VAL A 157 0.60 -4.71 -0.61
CA VAL A 157 1.56 -5.21 0.40
C VAL A 157 0.81 -5.81 1.60
N VAL A 158 -0.16 -5.10 2.17
CA VAL A 158 -0.87 -5.58 3.37
C VAL A 158 -1.77 -6.77 3.05
N LEU A 159 -2.42 -6.77 1.88
CA LEU A 159 -3.21 -7.90 1.41
C LEU A 159 -2.34 -9.15 1.18
N GLY A 160 -1.23 -9.00 0.44
CA GLY A 160 -0.29 -10.08 0.17
C GLY A 160 0.31 -10.67 1.44
N THR A 161 0.66 -9.81 2.41
CA THR A 161 1.15 -10.23 3.73
C THR A 161 0.08 -11.05 4.47
N SER A 162 -1.17 -10.57 4.46
CA SER A 162 -2.30 -11.26 5.11
C SER A 162 -2.56 -12.64 4.49
N ILE A 163 -2.42 -12.77 3.18
CA ILE A 163 -2.50 -14.04 2.46
C ILE A 163 -1.33 -14.95 2.85
N ALA A 164 -0.10 -14.42 2.90
CA ALA A 164 1.09 -15.22 3.19
C ALA A 164 1.05 -15.87 4.58
N VAL A 165 0.44 -15.22 5.57
CA VAL A 165 0.26 -15.76 6.93
C VAL A 165 -1.06 -16.51 7.13
N GLN A 166 -1.87 -16.65 6.08
CA GLN A 166 -3.21 -17.24 6.10
C GLN A 166 -4.17 -16.61 7.11
N MET A 167 -4.22 -15.28 7.10
CA MET A 167 -5.12 -14.53 7.98
C MET A 167 -6.59 -14.68 7.60
N GLY A 168 -6.92 -15.28 6.44
CA GLY A 168 -8.30 -15.54 6.02
C GLY A 168 -9.07 -16.46 6.96
N THR A 169 -8.38 -17.29 7.76
CA THR A 169 -9.03 -18.09 8.81
C THR A 169 -9.55 -17.24 9.98
N ASN A 170 -9.10 -15.99 10.08
CA ASN A 170 -9.45 -15.02 11.10
C ASN A 170 -9.81 -13.68 10.40
N PRO A 171 -10.97 -13.62 9.71
CA PRO A 171 -11.31 -12.51 8.83
C PRO A 171 -11.37 -11.14 9.54
N ASP A 172 -11.76 -11.11 10.82
CA ASP A 172 -11.74 -9.89 11.63
C ASP A 172 -10.32 -9.32 11.79
N TRP A 173 -9.35 -10.19 12.03
CA TRP A 173 -7.93 -9.81 12.16
C TRP A 173 -7.32 -9.42 10.81
N MET A 174 -7.72 -10.10 9.73
CA MET A 174 -7.33 -9.73 8.37
C MET A 174 -7.83 -8.33 8.03
N PHE A 175 -9.12 -8.06 8.27
CA PHE A 175 -9.72 -6.74 8.08
C PHE A 175 -9.00 -5.68 8.92
N PHE A 176 -8.74 -5.98 10.19
CA PHE A 176 -8.03 -5.08 11.09
C PHE A 176 -6.61 -4.75 10.57
N CYS A 177 -5.83 -5.75 10.15
CA CYS A 177 -4.47 -5.53 9.65
C CYS A 177 -4.47 -4.68 8.36
N CYS A 178 -5.37 -4.99 7.42
CA CYS A 178 -5.58 -4.21 6.19
C CYS A 178 -5.97 -2.76 6.49
N PHE A 179 -6.94 -2.57 7.38
CA PHE A 179 -7.38 -1.24 7.80
C PHE A 179 -6.26 -0.48 8.50
N ALA A 180 -5.56 -1.11 9.45
CA ALA A 180 -4.47 -0.51 10.20
C ALA A 180 -3.35 -0.05 9.28
N GLY A 181 -2.90 -0.88 8.33
CA GLY A 181 -1.86 -0.49 7.37
C GLY A 181 -2.23 0.75 6.56
N MET A 182 -3.45 0.80 6.02
CA MET A 182 -3.93 1.97 5.26
C MET A 182 -4.12 3.21 6.14
N PHE A 183 -4.65 3.02 7.35
CA PHE A 183 -4.87 4.10 8.30
C PHE A 183 -3.54 4.72 8.76
N MET A 184 -2.53 3.88 9.01
CA MET A 184 -1.19 4.31 9.40
C MET A 184 -0.52 5.12 8.30
N PHE A 185 -0.60 4.66 7.04
CA PHE A 185 -0.10 5.40 5.88
C PHE A 185 -0.80 6.76 5.75
N TYR A 186 -2.13 6.79 5.90
CA TYR A 186 -2.91 8.03 5.90
C TYR A 186 -2.49 8.99 7.02
N CYS A 187 -2.30 8.50 8.25
CA CYS A 187 -1.87 9.33 9.38
C CYS A 187 -0.48 9.94 9.16
N ALA A 188 0.46 9.22 8.53
CA ALA A 188 1.77 9.78 8.18
C ALA A 188 1.65 10.98 7.21
N HIS A 189 0.75 10.87 6.22
CA HIS A 189 0.48 11.95 5.27
C HIS A 189 -0.30 13.09 5.92
N TRP A 190 -1.24 12.80 6.82
CA TRP A 190 -1.94 13.82 7.58
C TRP A 190 -0.99 14.58 8.52
N GLN A 191 -0.06 13.88 9.18
CA GLN A 191 0.99 14.54 9.94
C GLN A 191 1.77 15.51 9.05
N THR A 192 2.25 15.03 7.90
CA THR A 192 3.02 15.84 6.94
C THR A 192 2.22 17.05 6.45
N TYR A 193 0.92 16.88 6.22
CA TYR A 193 0.00 17.96 5.87
C TYR A 193 -0.04 19.07 6.93
N VAL A 194 -0.03 18.69 8.22
CA VAL A 194 -0.12 19.64 9.33
C VAL A 194 1.24 20.25 9.67
N SER A 195 2.32 19.46 9.66
CA SER A 195 3.66 19.88 10.06
C SER A 195 4.47 20.51 8.93
N GLY A 196 4.09 20.30 7.67
CA GLY A 196 4.90 20.65 6.49
C GLY A 196 6.20 19.85 6.38
N THR A 197 6.36 18.75 7.12
CA THR A 197 7.57 17.91 7.10
C THR A 197 7.22 16.47 7.42
N LEU A 198 7.64 15.56 6.55
CA LEU A 198 7.51 14.12 6.77
C LEU A 198 8.51 13.69 7.83
N ARG A 199 8.01 13.24 8.99
CA ARG A 199 8.85 12.82 10.11
C ARG A 199 8.92 11.31 10.18
N PHE A 200 10.12 10.77 10.00
CA PHE A 200 10.38 9.35 10.11
C PHE A 200 10.60 8.91 11.56
N GLY A 201 9.98 7.79 11.91
CA GLY A 201 10.19 7.11 13.19
C GLY A 201 11.46 6.26 13.21
N ILE A 202 11.74 5.63 14.35
CA ILE A 202 12.83 4.62 14.45
C ILE A 202 12.49 3.38 13.63
N ILE A 203 11.22 2.96 13.68
CA ILE A 203 10.66 1.90 12.84
C ILE A 203 9.70 2.59 11.88
N ASP A 204 9.99 2.49 10.59
CA ASP A 204 9.20 3.13 9.53
C ASP A 204 9.03 2.17 8.34
N VAL A 205 8.58 2.68 7.20
CA VAL A 205 8.26 1.92 5.99
C VAL A 205 9.38 0.95 5.61
N THR A 206 10.65 1.36 5.70
CA THR A 206 11.82 0.53 5.36
C THR A 206 11.86 -0.76 6.17
N GLU A 207 11.82 -0.66 7.51
CA GLU A 207 11.88 -1.81 8.41
C GLU A 207 10.65 -2.70 8.26
N VAL A 208 9.47 -2.10 8.11
CA VAL A 208 8.21 -2.82 7.95
C VAL A 208 8.23 -3.65 6.67
N GLN A 209 8.66 -3.08 5.55
CA GLN A 209 8.77 -3.81 4.28
C GLN A 209 9.83 -4.93 4.34
N LEU A 210 10.99 -4.69 4.97
CA LEU A 210 12.00 -5.74 5.19
C LEU A 210 11.47 -6.87 6.07
N PHE A 211 10.71 -6.55 7.11
CA PHE A 211 10.04 -7.56 7.95
C PHE A 211 9.03 -8.38 7.14
N ILE A 212 8.24 -7.74 6.27
CA ILE A 212 7.29 -8.44 5.39
C ILE A 212 8.02 -9.34 4.38
N ILE A 213 9.15 -8.90 3.84
CA ILE A 213 10.00 -9.74 2.98
C ILE A 213 10.44 -11.01 3.74
N ILE A 214 10.86 -10.86 4.99
CA ILE A 214 11.20 -12.01 5.86
C ILE A 214 9.97 -12.91 6.06
N MET A 215 8.77 -12.35 6.26
CA MET A 215 7.54 -13.13 6.38
C MET A 215 7.24 -13.94 5.11
N TYR A 216 7.44 -13.36 3.92
CA TYR A 216 7.30 -14.11 2.66
C TYR A 216 8.31 -15.24 2.56
N LEU A 217 9.57 -15.02 2.96
CA LEU A 217 10.59 -16.07 2.98
C LEU A 217 10.24 -17.19 3.98
N LEU A 218 9.72 -16.84 5.16
CA LEU A 218 9.23 -17.80 6.14
C LEU A 218 8.03 -18.59 5.61
N ALA A 219 7.09 -17.94 4.91
CA ALA A 219 5.99 -18.62 4.24
C ALA A 219 6.47 -19.55 3.11
N ALA A 220 7.52 -19.17 2.38
CA ALA A 220 8.10 -20.02 1.34
C ALA A 220 8.72 -21.30 1.91
N VAL A 221 9.42 -21.22 3.04
CA VAL A 221 10.09 -22.36 3.67
C VAL A 221 9.14 -23.20 4.53
N GLY A 222 8.31 -22.55 5.34
CA GLY A 222 7.46 -23.19 6.34
C GLY A 222 6.01 -23.44 5.89
N GLY A 223 5.57 -22.84 4.78
CA GLY A 223 4.22 -22.97 4.26
C GLY A 223 3.13 -22.56 5.24
N SER A 224 1.95 -23.15 5.08
CA SER A 224 0.80 -22.95 5.98
C SER A 224 1.06 -23.45 7.40
N ALA A 225 1.77 -24.57 7.51
CA ALA A 225 2.01 -25.26 8.77
C ALA A 225 2.75 -24.38 9.79
N LEU A 226 3.72 -23.58 9.34
CA LEU A 226 4.43 -22.64 10.19
C LEU A 226 3.46 -21.64 10.83
N TRP A 227 2.62 -20.99 10.04
CA TRP A 227 1.72 -19.93 10.49
C TRP A 227 0.54 -20.44 11.32
N GLN A 228 0.11 -21.67 11.06
CA GLN A 228 -0.94 -22.35 11.83
C GLN A 228 -0.41 -23.04 13.10
N SER A 229 0.91 -23.18 13.25
CA SER A 229 1.50 -23.82 14.42
C SER A 229 1.16 -23.06 15.71
N MET A 230 0.91 -23.83 16.77
CA MET A 230 0.62 -23.30 18.10
C MET A 230 1.93 -23.04 18.85
N ILE A 231 2.03 -21.87 19.46
CA ILE A 231 3.16 -21.53 20.34
C ILE A 231 2.86 -22.07 21.74
N PRO A 232 3.58 -23.10 22.24
CA PRO A 232 3.16 -23.85 23.43
C PRO A 232 3.03 -23.01 24.71
N ILE A 233 3.83 -21.94 24.84
CA ILE A 233 3.86 -21.08 26.04
C ILE A 233 2.66 -20.12 26.08
N LEU A 234 2.24 -19.61 24.91
CA LEU A 234 1.24 -18.55 24.81
C LEU A 234 -0.14 -19.07 24.38
N ASN A 235 -0.21 -20.32 23.88
CA ASN A 235 -1.41 -20.93 23.32
C ASN A 235 -2.08 -20.08 22.22
N ILE A 236 -1.26 -19.41 21.40
CA ILE A 236 -1.69 -18.65 20.22
C ILE A 236 -1.05 -19.22 18.96
N GLN A 237 -1.74 -19.09 17.82
CA GLN A 237 -1.20 -19.45 16.52
C GLN A 237 -0.10 -18.46 16.09
N MET A 238 0.95 -18.93 15.43
CA MET A 238 2.10 -18.10 15.04
C MET A 238 1.71 -16.89 14.18
N LYS A 239 0.70 -17.01 13.33
CA LYS A 239 0.15 -15.88 12.54
C LYS A 239 -0.40 -14.71 13.37
N MET A 240 -0.76 -14.96 14.64
CA MET A 240 -1.23 -13.89 15.54
C MET A 240 -0.10 -12.95 15.97
N ILE A 241 1.17 -13.39 15.92
CA ILE A 241 2.31 -12.54 16.27
C ILE A 241 2.38 -11.30 15.36
N PRO A 242 2.47 -11.43 14.00
CA PRO A 242 2.44 -10.28 13.11
C PRO A 242 1.22 -9.36 13.31
N ALA A 243 0.04 -9.94 13.57
CA ALA A 243 -1.18 -9.17 13.79
C ALA A 243 -1.11 -8.33 15.08
N ILE A 244 -0.63 -8.92 16.17
CA ILE A 244 -0.42 -8.22 17.45
C ILE A 244 0.68 -7.15 17.31
N CYS A 245 1.79 -7.47 16.62
CA CYS A 245 2.84 -6.49 16.33
C CYS A 245 2.29 -5.30 15.51
N THR A 246 1.43 -5.56 14.53
CA THR A 246 0.74 -4.52 13.75
C THR A 246 -0.15 -3.65 14.64
N PHE A 247 -0.92 -4.26 15.55
CA PHE A 247 -1.76 -3.54 16.51
C PHE A 247 -0.95 -2.64 17.43
N LEU A 248 0.10 -3.17 18.07
CA LEU A 248 0.96 -2.42 18.99
C LEU A 248 1.73 -1.31 18.26
N GLY A 249 2.27 -1.62 17.08
CA GLY A 249 2.95 -0.66 16.21
C GLY A 249 2.01 0.47 15.79
N ALA A 250 0.76 0.14 15.43
CA ALA A 250 -0.25 1.13 15.09
C ALA A 250 -0.56 2.07 16.27
N ILE A 251 -0.71 1.55 17.50
CA ILE A 251 -0.91 2.38 18.70
C ILE A 251 0.28 3.31 18.93
N PHE A 252 1.50 2.76 18.89
CA PHE A 252 2.72 3.52 19.13
C PHE A 252 2.88 4.65 18.11
N SER A 253 2.78 4.32 16.83
CA SER A 253 2.95 5.29 15.74
C SER A 253 1.80 6.29 15.66
N CYS A 254 0.55 5.88 15.93
CA CYS A 254 -0.58 6.81 16.06
C CYS A 254 -0.36 7.83 17.19
N THR A 255 0.17 7.39 18.33
CA THR A 255 0.49 8.29 19.45
C THR A 255 1.49 9.35 19.01
N ASN A 256 2.52 8.96 18.26
CA ASN A 256 3.51 9.90 17.72
C ASN A 256 2.90 10.87 16.69
N TYR A 257 2.13 10.35 15.73
CA TYR A 257 1.46 11.17 14.71
C TYR A 257 0.48 12.14 15.32
N PHE A 258 -0.41 11.69 16.21
CA PHE A 258 -1.40 12.54 16.85
C PHE A 258 -0.77 13.55 17.78
N ARG A 259 0.32 13.20 18.47
CA ARG A 259 1.10 14.20 19.23
C ARG A 259 1.54 15.33 18.30
N VAL A 260 2.14 15.04 17.15
CA VAL A 260 2.58 16.07 16.20
C VAL A 260 1.41 16.82 15.57
N ILE A 261 0.32 16.15 15.21
CA ILE A 261 -0.88 16.77 14.63
C ILE A 261 -1.52 17.75 15.61
N PHE A 262 -1.70 17.36 16.88
CA PHE A 262 -2.37 18.18 17.88
C PHE A 262 -1.47 19.24 18.53
N THR A 263 -0.15 18.98 18.65
CA THR A 263 0.81 19.95 19.23
C THR A 263 1.45 20.85 18.16
N GLY A 264 1.53 20.39 16.91
CA GLY A 264 2.13 21.10 15.78
C GLY A 264 1.28 22.24 15.24
N GLY A 265 0.04 22.41 15.72
CA GLY A 265 -0.90 23.46 15.30
C GLY A 265 -0.50 24.91 15.67
N ILE A 266 0.71 25.15 16.15
CA ILE A 266 1.22 26.49 16.53
C ILE A 266 2.15 27.08 15.44
N TRP A 267 2.64 26.28 14.47
CA TRP A 267 3.39 26.82 13.32
C TRP A 267 2.46 27.39 12.24
N THR A 268 1.98 28.61 12.53
CA THR A 268 1.49 29.64 11.60
C THR A 268 0.38 29.27 10.62
N ARG A 269 -0.81 29.78 10.96
CA ARG A 269 -1.95 30.10 10.10
C ARG A 269 -1.61 30.85 8.78
N LEU A 270 -0.35 31.29 8.59
CA LEU A 270 0.17 31.95 7.40
C LEU A 270 0.85 31.01 6.39
N HIS A 271 1.30 29.81 6.79
CA HIS A 271 1.96 28.84 5.89
C HIS A 271 1.05 27.65 5.51
N GLN A 272 -0.09 27.51 6.19
CA GLN A 272 -1.05 26.41 6.05
C GLN A 272 -1.85 26.46 4.73
N GLN A 273 -1.72 27.52 3.92
CA GLN A 273 -2.43 27.64 2.65
C GLN A 273 -1.87 26.74 1.52
N HIS A 274 -0.68 26.11 1.68
CA HIS A 274 0.06 25.47 0.58
C HIS A 274 0.01 23.92 0.49
N TYR A 275 -0.64 23.18 1.41
CA TYR A 275 -0.39 21.71 1.53
C TYR A 275 -1.55 20.75 1.17
N GLN A 276 -2.64 21.17 0.51
CA GLN A 276 -3.89 20.37 0.44
C GLN A 276 -3.94 19.07 -0.40
N ILE A 277 -2.85 18.55 -0.96
CA ILE A 277 -2.94 17.65 -2.13
C ILE A 277 -2.93 16.13 -1.82
N PRO A 278 -2.23 15.59 -0.79
CA PRO A 278 -2.31 14.15 -0.48
C PRO A 278 -3.70 13.69 0.01
N PHE A 279 -4.53 14.64 0.48
CA PHE A 279 -5.85 14.37 1.05
C PHE A 279 -6.87 13.85 0.01
N TYR A 280 -6.67 14.17 -1.27
CA TYR A 280 -7.57 13.72 -2.34
C TYR A 280 -7.43 12.23 -2.65
N VAL A 281 -6.22 11.66 -2.51
CA VAL A 281 -5.95 10.22 -2.75
C VAL A 281 -6.49 9.38 -1.59
N GLY A 282 -6.29 9.82 -0.35
CA GLY A 282 -6.85 9.15 0.84
C GLY A 282 -8.38 9.12 0.88
N PHE A 283 -9.06 10.14 0.33
CA PHE A 283 -10.52 10.16 0.25
C PHE A 283 -11.09 9.17 -0.80
N GLN A 284 -10.32 8.83 -1.84
CA GLN A 284 -10.73 7.85 -2.86
C GLN A 284 -10.72 6.41 -2.33
N LEU A 285 -9.79 6.08 -1.43
CA LEU A 285 -9.77 4.78 -0.73
C LEU A 285 -11.05 4.54 0.10
N LYS A 286 -11.63 5.60 0.67
CA LYS A 286 -12.91 5.52 1.40
C LYS A 286 -14.08 5.08 0.51
N ARG A 287 -14.03 5.38 -0.79
CA ARG A 287 -15.02 4.93 -1.79
C ARG A 287 -14.71 3.52 -2.31
N CYS A 288 -13.44 3.18 -2.49
CA CYS A 288 -13.02 1.85 -2.96
C CYS A 288 -13.32 0.74 -1.94
N PHE A 289 -13.04 0.97 -0.65
CA PHE A 289 -13.33 0.00 0.41
C PHE A 289 -14.83 -0.23 0.65
N ARG A 290 -15.68 0.79 0.41
CA ARG A 290 -17.13 0.62 0.53
C ARG A 290 -17.72 -0.30 -0.54
N GLY A 291 -17.02 -0.49 -1.67
CA GLY A 291 -17.41 -1.40 -2.73
C GLY A 291 -16.82 -2.81 -2.64
N LEU A 292 -15.69 -2.97 -1.94
CA LEU A 292 -14.95 -4.24 -1.81
C LEU A 292 -15.28 -5.04 -0.55
N LEU A 293 -15.82 -4.41 0.51
CA LEU A 293 -16.13 -5.07 1.79
C LEU A 293 -17.63 -5.25 2.07
N PHE A 294 -18.50 -4.71 1.22
CA PHE A 294 -19.97 -4.78 1.36
C PHE A 294 -20.64 -5.42 0.14
N LYS A 295 -19.99 -6.42 -0.45
CA LYS A 295 -20.62 -7.38 -1.36
C LYS A 295 -20.24 -8.79 -0.95
#